data_AF-A0A0D6QCM7-F1
#
_entry.id   AF-A0A0D6QCM7-F1
#
_cell.length_a   1.000
_cell.length_b   1.000
_cell.length_c   1.000
_cell.angle_alpha   90.00
_cell.angle_beta   90.00
_cell.angle_gamma   90.00
#
_symmetry.space_group_name_H-M   'P 1'
#
loop_
_entity.id
_entity.type
_entity.pdbx_description
1 polymer ?
#
loop_
_entity_poly.entity_id
_entity_poly.type
_entity_poly.pdbx_seq_one_letter_code
_entity_poly.pdbx_strand_id
1 'polypeptide(L)'
;MIRQEAILQSPLRILDRRIRGGLGKGRLGVIVAPAGVGKSAVLVQLGLDALLRGRPVLHVALGQPVEHVSARYDAFFEELADRVDLADRRGVHEMVSRQRLIWSAMDGGLGVRTLDEALAAFQAHLGCTPATLLVDGFAWAGPRPDVAGTLAGLKASAARAGAELWMTARSAPGRPPCEADPDDPAAPPERCGEQVDVILSLVPQGRGARVRLLRDLDGSDEADLPLVVEGGSLRYAGGEDEDGGDARGPEAFTLLAGGSAGAEEAFGACAERWGVQEVNFTFAGRPALARTRGLTELTEAELRLGDVSEAYLKAHLPRALAGPAEHRRVLQLIWHQVGTAGEVFAVGALNPDDTAQGGTGWAVELARHWGKPVHVFDQERDGWFRWDGRGWATEAPPVITHPRFAGAGTRALSAAGLEAIRALFERSFGPAPE
;
A
#
# COMPACT_ATOMS: atom_id res chain seq x y z
N MET A 1 17.28 -10.21 2.26
CA MET A 1 16.08 -9.37 2.41
C MET A 1 15.08 -10.03 3.34
N ILE A 2 14.54 -9.26 4.29
CA ILE A 2 13.72 -9.74 5.42
C ILE A 2 12.24 -9.60 5.05
N ARG A 3 11.40 -10.54 5.49
CA ARG A 3 9.92 -10.55 5.38
C ARG A 3 9.23 -9.17 5.49
N GLN A 4 9.77 -8.27 6.30
CA GLN A 4 9.26 -6.91 6.42
C GLN A 4 9.23 -6.21 5.05
N GLU A 5 10.30 -6.24 4.26
CA GLU A 5 10.41 -5.57 2.95
C GLU A 5 9.31 -5.96 1.96
N ALA A 6 8.94 -7.24 1.93
CA ALA A 6 7.86 -7.75 1.08
C ALA A 6 6.48 -7.15 1.43
N ILE A 7 6.25 -6.86 2.71
CA ILE A 7 5.03 -6.18 3.18
C ILE A 7 5.02 -4.71 2.72
N LEU A 8 6.21 -4.09 2.56
CA LEU A 8 6.35 -2.64 2.32
C LEU A 8 6.17 -2.31 0.86
N GLN A 9 6.72 -3.16 0.01
CA GLN A 9 6.58 -3.07 -1.44
C GLN A 9 5.23 -3.61 -1.93
N SER A 10 4.38 -4.11 -1.02
CA SER A 10 3.03 -4.53 -1.35
C SER A 10 2.21 -3.35 -1.89
N PRO A 11 1.68 -3.42 -3.12
CA PRO A 11 0.82 -2.35 -3.66
C PRO A 11 -0.41 -2.08 -2.80
N LEU A 12 -0.84 -3.05 -1.99
CA LEU A 12 -1.93 -2.92 -1.03
C LEU A 12 -1.68 -1.88 0.06
N ARG A 13 -0.43 -1.42 0.28
CA ARG A 13 -0.16 -0.28 1.17
C ARG A 13 -0.87 1.00 0.71
N ILE A 14 -1.14 1.18 -0.59
CA ILE A 14 -1.97 2.30 -1.10
C ILE A 14 -3.40 2.17 -0.61
N LEU A 15 -3.96 0.96 -0.73
CA LEU A 15 -5.31 0.67 -0.31
C LEU A 15 -5.45 0.92 1.19
N ASP A 16 -4.55 0.34 2.01
CA ASP A 16 -4.56 0.52 3.46
C ASP A 16 -4.53 2.01 3.84
N ARG A 17 -3.72 2.84 3.17
CA ARG A 17 -3.67 4.29 3.46
C ARG A 17 -4.97 5.01 3.12
N ARG A 18 -5.66 4.62 2.05
CA ARG A 18 -6.96 5.19 1.71
C ARG A 18 -7.99 4.81 2.78
N ILE A 19 -8.03 3.54 3.16
CA ILE A 19 -8.96 3.03 4.17
C ILE A 19 -8.43 3.13 5.62
N ARG A 20 -7.55 4.11 5.91
CA ARG A 20 -7.04 4.44 7.27
C ARG A 20 -6.41 3.27 8.06
N GLY A 21 -5.49 2.54 7.43
CA GLY A 21 -4.72 1.46 8.05
C GLY A 21 -5.34 0.07 7.91
N GLY A 22 -6.46 -0.06 7.18
CA GLY A 22 -7.10 -1.34 6.86
C GLY A 22 -8.61 -1.31 7.05
N LEU A 23 -9.30 -2.37 6.61
CA LEU A 23 -10.76 -2.42 6.61
C LEU A 23 -11.37 -2.29 8.01
N GLY A 24 -10.75 -2.91 9.01
CA GLY A 24 -11.22 -2.92 10.40
C GLY A 24 -12.09 -4.13 10.75
N LYS A 25 -12.16 -4.45 12.05
CA LYS A 25 -12.84 -5.65 12.55
C LYS A 25 -14.35 -5.55 12.37
N GLY A 26 -14.98 -6.63 11.88
CA GLY A 26 -16.42 -6.69 11.63
C GLY A 26 -16.89 -5.88 10.41
N ARG A 27 -15.99 -5.21 9.71
CA ARG A 27 -16.28 -4.46 8.49
C ARG A 27 -16.14 -5.35 7.25
N LEU A 28 -16.91 -5.01 6.23
CA LEU A 28 -17.06 -5.72 4.98
C LEU A 28 -16.53 -4.87 3.81
N GLY A 29 -15.49 -5.38 3.16
CA GLY A 29 -14.95 -4.88 1.90
C GLY A 29 -15.35 -5.79 0.75
N VAL A 30 -15.71 -5.22 -0.39
CA VAL A 30 -16.15 -5.99 -1.56
C VAL A 30 -15.34 -5.63 -2.80
N ILE A 31 -14.84 -6.63 -3.52
CA ILE A 31 -14.16 -6.48 -4.80
C ILE A 31 -15.15 -6.83 -5.93
N VAL A 32 -15.50 -5.83 -6.73
CA VAL A 32 -16.51 -5.90 -7.80
C VAL A 32 -15.83 -5.84 -9.17
N ALA A 33 -16.18 -6.75 -10.06
CA ALA A 33 -15.72 -6.74 -11.45
C ALA A 33 -16.49 -7.75 -12.32
N PRO A 34 -16.44 -7.61 -13.65
CA PRO A 34 -16.86 -8.65 -14.58
C PRO A 34 -16.09 -9.98 -14.40
N ALA A 35 -16.60 -11.05 -15.00
CA ALA A 35 -15.90 -12.35 -15.01
C ALA A 35 -14.54 -12.23 -15.73
N GLY A 36 -13.51 -12.92 -15.22
CA GLY A 36 -12.18 -12.95 -15.84
C GLY A 36 -11.24 -11.78 -15.51
N VAL A 37 -11.71 -10.72 -14.85
CA VAL A 37 -10.92 -9.49 -14.62
C VAL A 37 -9.88 -9.60 -13.49
N GLY A 38 -9.93 -10.65 -12.66
CA GLY A 38 -8.92 -10.90 -11.61
C GLY A 38 -9.38 -10.68 -10.16
N LYS A 39 -10.68 -10.62 -9.87
CA LYS A 39 -11.22 -10.45 -8.49
C LYS A 39 -10.64 -11.43 -7.47
N SER A 40 -10.68 -12.72 -7.79
CA SER A 40 -10.15 -13.77 -6.92
C SER A 40 -8.65 -13.61 -6.71
N ALA A 41 -7.92 -13.10 -7.70
CA ALA A 41 -6.49 -12.85 -7.60
C ALA A 41 -6.17 -11.67 -6.65
N VAL A 42 -6.94 -10.59 -6.73
CA VAL A 42 -6.88 -9.47 -5.77
C VAL A 42 -7.22 -9.95 -4.36
N LEU A 43 -8.26 -10.79 -4.20
CA LEU A 43 -8.65 -11.36 -2.91
C LEU A 43 -7.54 -12.24 -2.31
N VAL A 44 -6.92 -13.10 -3.11
CA VAL A 44 -5.79 -13.94 -2.68
C VAL A 44 -4.60 -13.07 -2.26
N GLN A 45 -4.28 -12.01 -3.00
CA GLN A 45 -3.21 -11.08 -2.64
C GLN A 45 -3.47 -10.33 -1.34
N LEU A 46 -4.72 -9.92 -1.05
CA LEU A 46 -5.10 -9.39 0.27
C LEU A 46 -4.82 -10.39 1.38
N GLY A 47 -5.16 -11.66 1.15
CA GLY A 47 -4.86 -12.75 2.08
C GLY A 47 -3.37 -12.98 2.27
N LEU A 48 -2.60 -13.01 1.19
CA LEU A 48 -1.16 -13.23 1.23
C LEU A 48 -0.47 -12.10 2.01
N ASP A 49 -0.85 -10.85 1.74
CA ASP A 49 -0.35 -9.68 2.46
C ASP A 49 -0.73 -9.71 3.96
N ALA A 50 -1.92 -10.19 4.32
CA ALA A 50 -2.30 -10.43 5.73
C ALA A 50 -1.42 -11.52 6.38
N LEU A 51 -1.20 -12.65 5.71
CA LEU A 51 -0.34 -13.74 6.19
C LEU A 51 1.11 -13.28 6.36
N LEU A 52 1.64 -12.50 5.40
CA LEU A 52 2.96 -11.89 5.51
C LEU A 52 3.03 -10.92 6.69
N ARG A 53 1.95 -10.23 7.05
CA ARG A 53 1.85 -9.43 8.29
C ARG A 53 1.64 -10.25 9.56
N GLY A 54 1.58 -11.58 9.46
CA GLY A 54 1.41 -12.48 10.61
C GLY A 54 -0.03 -12.55 11.11
N ARG A 55 -0.97 -12.11 10.28
CA ARG A 55 -2.41 -12.12 10.57
C ARG A 55 -2.99 -13.42 10.01
N PRO A 56 -3.52 -14.32 10.86
CA PRO A 56 -4.07 -15.59 10.37
C PRO A 56 -5.30 -15.38 9.47
N VAL A 57 -5.41 -16.18 8.40
CA VAL A 57 -6.42 -16.00 7.34
C VAL A 57 -7.28 -17.24 7.17
N LEU A 58 -8.60 -17.06 7.24
CA LEU A 58 -9.56 -18.05 6.77
C LEU A 58 -10.06 -17.66 5.38
N HIS A 59 -9.81 -18.51 4.39
CA HIS A 59 -10.29 -18.34 3.02
C HIS A 59 -11.43 -19.32 2.75
N VAL A 60 -12.65 -18.81 2.64
CA VAL A 60 -13.85 -19.56 2.25
C VAL A 60 -14.01 -19.49 0.73
N ALA A 61 -13.80 -20.61 0.06
CA ALA A 61 -13.84 -20.73 -1.39
C ALA A 61 -15.10 -21.49 -1.84
N LEU A 62 -16.03 -20.79 -2.48
CA LEU A 62 -17.30 -21.36 -2.93
C LEU A 62 -17.19 -21.84 -4.38
N GLY A 63 -17.49 -23.11 -4.62
CA GLY A 63 -17.38 -23.73 -5.95
C GLY A 63 -15.95 -23.86 -6.48
N GLN A 64 -14.94 -23.77 -5.61
CA GLN A 64 -13.53 -23.92 -5.96
C GLN A 64 -12.86 -24.95 -5.05
N PRO A 65 -12.09 -25.91 -5.60
CA PRO A 65 -11.37 -26.88 -4.79
C PRO A 65 -10.19 -26.24 -4.06
N VAL A 66 -9.78 -26.84 -2.93
CA VAL A 66 -8.72 -26.30 -2.06
C VAL A 66 -7.39 -26.16 -2.81
N GLU A 67 -7.08 -27.13 -3.67
CA GLU A 67 -5.83 -27.20 -4.44
C GLU A 67 -5.71 -26.00 -5.38
N HIS A 68 -6.82 -25.58 -5.99
CA HIS A 68 -6.85 -24.43 -6.90
C HIS A 68 -6.55 -23.12 -6.17
N VAL A 69 -7.12 -22.95 -4.97
CA VAL A 69 -6.88 -21.76 -4.14
C VAL A 69 -5.45 -21.77 -3.61
N SER A 70 -4.95 -22.93 -3.13
CA SER A 70 -3.57 -23.03 -2.65
C SER A 70 -2.56 -22.72 -3.75
N ALA A 71 -2.73 -23.28 -4.95
CA ALA A 71 -1.84 -23.03 -6.07
C ALA A 71 -1.75 -21.55 -6.45
N ARG A 72 -2.86 -20.79 -6.32
CA ARG A 72 -2.82 -19.33 -6.52
C ARG A 72 -1.99 -18.61 -5.46
N TYR A 73 -2.14 -18.97 -4.19
CA TYR A 73 -1.30 -18.38 -3.15
C TYR A 73 0.17 -18.69 -3.37
N ASP A 74 0.49 -19.93 -3.75
CA ASP A 74 1.87 -20.35 -4.03
C ASP A 74 2.43 -19.54 -5.21
N ALA A 75 1.68 -19.41 -6.31
CA ALA A 75 2.09 -18.60 -7.46
C ALA A 75 2.37 -17.13 -7.10
N PHE A 76 1.47 -16.47 -6.36
CA PHE A 76 1.70 -15.07 -5.95
C PHE A 76 2.78 -14.93 -4.89
N PHE A 77 2.99 -15.93 -4.04
CA PHE A 77 4.10 -15.95 -3.11
C PHE A 77 5.43 -16.03 -3.84
N GLU A 78 5.56 -16.92 -4.83
CA GLU A 78 6.80 -17.04 -5.62
C GLU A 78 7.07 -15.76 -6.43
N GLU A 79 6.07 -15.19 -7.10
CA GLU A 79 6.24 -13.91 -7.82
C GLU A 79 6.72 -12.80 -6.88
N LEU A 80 6.12 -12.69 -5.69
CA LEU A 80 6.53 -11.72 -4.69
C LEU A 80 7.94 -12.01 -4.15
N ALA A 81 8.24 -13.27 -3.84
CA ALA A 81 9.54 -13.68 -3.30
C ALA A 81 10.67 -13.41 -4.29
N ASP A 82 10.44 -13.59 -5.59
CA ASP A 82 11.39 -13.25 -6.64
C ASP A 82 11.56 -11.75 -6.81
N ARG A 83 10.46 -10.99 -6.84
CA ARG A 83 10.50 -9.52 -6.98
C ARG A 83 11.29 -8.84 -5.86
N VAL A 84 11.19 -9.34 -4.64
CA VAL A 84 11.84 -8.77 -3.45
C VAL A 84 13.11 -9.52 -3.03
N ASP A 85 13.59 -10.45 -3.86
CA ASP A 85 14.65 -11.42 -3.58
C ASP A 85 14.70 -11.87 -2.11
N LEU A 86 13.57 -12.46 -1.68
CA LEU A 86 13.33 -12.86 -0.30
C LEU A 86 14.39 -13.89 0.14
N ALA A 87 15.09 -13.62 1.25
CA ALA A 87 16.20 -14.48 1.68
C ALA A 87 15.72 -15.81 2.28
N ASP A 88 14.71 -15.78 3.15
CA ASP A 88 14.13 -16.97 3.79
C ASP A 88 12.83 -17.39 3.09
N ARG A 89 12.94 -17.77 1.81
CA ARG A 89 11.76 -18.16 1.01
C ARG A 89 11.00 -19.32 1.64
N ARG A 90 11.73 -20.37 2.03
CA ARG A 90 11.16 -21.59 2.60
C ARG A 90 10.49 -21.35 3.95
N GLY A 91 11.15 -20.65 4.88
CA GLY A 91 10.59 -20.39 6.21
C GLY A 91 9.37 -19.48 6.16
N VAL A 92 9.40 -18.45 5.29
CA VAL A 92 8.24 -17.56 5.11
C VAL A 92 7.08 -18.28 4.41
N HIS A 93 7.35 -19.12 3.39
CA HIS A 93 6.31 -19.93 2.75
C HIS A 93 5.63 -20.86 3.75
N GLU A 94 6.42 -21.59 4.55
CA GLU A 94 5.90 -22.50 5.58
C GLU A 94 5.06 -21.75 6.63
N MET A 95 5.50 -20.56 7.04
CA MET A 95 4.73 -19.69 7.95
C MET A 95 3.40 -19.26 7.32
N VAL A 96 3.40 -18.81 6.06
CA VAL A 96 2.19 -18.42 5.31
C VAL A 96 1.22 -19.60 5.22
N SER A 97 1.71 -20.81 4.94
CA SER A 97 0.88 -22.01 4.90
C SER A 97 0.28 -22.37 6.26
N ARG A 98 1.06 -22.27 7.35
CA ARG A 98 0.62 -22.62 8.72
C ARG A 98 -0.38 -21.65 9.32
N GLN A 99 -0.40 -20.40 8.88
CA GLN A 99 -1.32 -19.37 9.38
C GLN A 99 -2.61 -19.24 8.55
N ARG A 100 -2.83 -20.15 7.60
CA ARG A 100 -3.96 -20.12 6.67
C ARG A 100 -4.79 -21.39 6.77
N LEU A 101 -6.11 -21.24 6.76
CA LEU A 101 -7.03 -22.34 6.47
C LEU A 101 -7.84 -22.01 5.22
N ILE A 102 -7.96 -22.96 4.30
CA ILE A 102 -8.85 -22.87 3.14
C ILE A 102 -10.05 -23.77 3.41
N TRP A 103 -11.23 -23.18 3.48
CA TRP A 103 -12.51 -23.87 3.59
C TRP A 103 -13.18 -23.89 2.23
N SER A 104 -13.20 -25.04 1.57
CA SER A 104 -13.88 -25.21 0.28
C SER A 104 -15.29 -25.76 0.48
N ALA A 105 -16.28 -25.12 -0.14
CA ALA A 105 -17.64 -25.62 -0.24
C ALA A 105 -18.02 -25.76 -1.72
N MET A 106 -18.09 -27.01 -2.19
CA MET A 106 -18.43 -27.33 -3.58
C MET A 106 -19.95 -27.28 -3.83
N ASP A 107 -20.72 -27.76 -2.85
CA ASP A 107 -22.17 -27.87 -2.92
C ASP A 107 -22.81 -27.03 -1.81
N GLY A 108 -23.22 -25.80 -2.12
CA GLY A 108 -23.95 -24.94 -1.19
C GLY A 108 -23.60 -23.46 -1.27
N GLY A 109 -24.52 -22.62 -0.79
CA GLY A 109 -24.27 -21.20 -0.58
C GLY A 109 -23.64 -20.93 0.78
N LEU A 110 -22.99 -19.77 0.92
CA LEU A 110 -22.52 -19.30 2.22
C LEU A 110 -23.66 -18.69 3.03
N GLY A 111 -23.82 -19.14 4.28
CA GLY A 111 -24.67 -18.51 5.28
C GLY A 111 -23.98 -18.44 6.63
N VAL A 112 -24.66 -17.84 7.61
CA VAL A 112 -24.11 -17.62 8.97
C VAL A 112 -23.64 -18.92 9.61
N ARG A 113 -24.45 -19.98 9.53
CA ARG A 113 -24.10 -21.29 10.12
C ARG A 113 -22.83 -21.87 9.50
N THR A 114 -22.73 -21.88 8.17
CA THR A 114 -21.57 -22.40 7.45
C THR A 114 -20.30 -21.59 7.76
N LEU A 115 -20.41 -20.27 7.90
CA LEU A 115 -19.28 -19.43 8.31
C LEU A 115 -18.85 -19.73 9.75
N ASP A 116 -19.80 -19.88 10.68
CA ASP A 116 -19.52 -20.21 12.08
C ASP A 116 -18.88 -21.61 12.20
N GLU A 117 -19.29 -22.58 11.39
CA GLU A 117 -18.65 -23.90 11.28
C GLU A 117 -17.19 -23.78 10.79
N ALA A 118 -16.95 -22.97 9.75
CA ALA A 118 -15.61 -22.73 9.23
C ALA A 118 -14.70 -22.01 10.25
N LEU A 119 -15.25 -21.05 11.01
CA LEU A 119 -14.57 -20.36 12.10
C LEU A 119 -14.21 -21.32 13.25
N ALA A 120 -15.13 -22.21 13.62
CA ALA A 120 -14.88 -23.22 14.65
C ALA A 120 -13.77 -24.20 14.22
N ALA A 121 -13.79 -24.63 12.95
CA ALA A 121 -12.73 -25.48 12.39
C ALA A 121 -11.38 -24.76 12.35
N PHE A 122 -11.37 -23.48 12.00
CA PHE A 122 -10.18 -22.63 12.07
C PHE A 122 -9.59 -22.60 13.48
N GLN A 123 -10.42 -22.29 14.48
CA GLN A 123 -9.99 -22.21 15.87
C GLN A 123 -9.48 -23.56 16.39
N ALA A 124 -10.13 -24.66 16.01
CA ALA A 124 -9.68 -26.00 16.39
C ALA A 124 -8.32 -26.36 15.78
N HIS A 125 -8.02 -25.91 14.55
CA HIS A 125 -6.79 -26.23 13.85
C HIS A 125 -5.61 -25.32 14.24
N LEU A 126 -5.82 -24.00 14.36
CA LEU A 126 -4.75 -23.03 14.62
C LEU A 126 -4.66 -22.57 16.08
N GLY A 127 -5.66 -22.88 16.92
CA GLY A 127 -5.70 -22.45 18.32
C GLY A 127 -5.95 -20.94 18.51
N CYS A 128 -6.33 -20.22 17.46
CA CYS A 128 -6.62 -18.79 17.48
C CYS A 128 -7.81 -18.46 16.56
N THR A 129 -8.31 -17.22 16.61
CA THR A 129 -9.31 -16.74 15.64
C THR A 129 -8.62 -16.11 14.42
N PRO A 130 -9.23 -16.17 13.22
CA PRO A 130 -8.67 -15.49 12.07
C PRO A 130 -8.74 -13.98 12.27
N ALA A 131 -7.73 -13.26 11.77
CA ALA A 131 -7.73 -11.81 11.74
C ALA A 131 -8.30 -11.24 10.43
N THR A 132 -8.37 -12.07 9.38
CA THR A 132 -8.94 -11.74 8.08
C THR A 132 -9.73 -12.92 7.53
N LEU A 133 -10.97 -12.65 7.11
CA LEU A 133 -11.87 -13.58 6.44
C LEU A 133 -11.97 -13.20 4.96
N LEU A 134 -11.78 -14.17 4.09
CA LEU A 134 -11.92 -14.00 2.65
C LEU A 134 -13.03 -14.92 2.16
N VAL A 135 -13.95 -14.40 1.35
CA VAL A 135 -15.01 -15.19 0.71
C VAL A 135 -14.95 -14.99 -0.79
N ASP A 136 -14.61 -16.04 -1.52
CA ASP A 136 -14.65 -16.03 -2.99
C ASP A 136 -15.88 -16.78 -3.50
N GLY A 137 -16.61 -16.18 -4.45
CA GLY A 137 -17.72 -16.83 -5.15
C GLY A 137 -19.09 -16.69 -4.49
N PHE A 138 -19.29 -15.72 -3.59
CA PHE A 138 -20.61 -15.48 -2.98
C PHE A 138 -21.66 -15.14 -4.05
N ALA A 139 -22.86 -15.71 -3.91
CA ALA A 139 -23.98 -15.47 -4.81
C ALA A 139 -24.73 -14.19 -4.40
N TRP A 140 -24.43 -13.07 -5.06
CA TRP A 140 -25.07 -11.77 -4.82
C TRP A 140 -26.47 -11.65 -5.44
N ALA A 141 -26.84 -12.56 -6.35
CA ALA A 141 -28.14 -12.60 -7.01
C ALA A 141 -28.72 -14.03 -6.93
N GLY A 142 -30.01 -14.16 -6.64
CA GLY A 142 -30.72 -15.44 -6.58
C GLY A 142 -32.09 -15.40 -5.89
N PRO A 143 -32.92 -16.45 -6.02
CA PRO A 143 -34.33 -16.48 -5.59
C PRO A 143 -34.57 -16.57 -4.06
N ARG A 144 -33.70 -15.98 -3.23
CA ARG A 144 -33.50 -16.08 -1.75
C ARG A 144 -32.14 -16.73 -1.43
N PRO A 145 -31.46 -16.32 -0.34
CA PRO A 145 -31.97 -15.58 0.83
C PRO A 145 -31.98 -14.06 0.65
N ASP A 146 -32.58 -13.37 1.62
CA ASP A 146 -32.31 -11.96 1.88
C ASP A 146 -30.80 -11.77 1.99
N VAL A 147 -30.19 -11.29 0.89
CA VAL A 147 -28.74 -11.04 0.81
C VAL A 147 -28.35 -10.09 1.92
N ALA A 148 -29.20 -9.10 2.21
CA ALA A 148 -28.91 -8.09 3.19
C ALA A 148 -28.83 -8.69 4.60
N GLY A 149 -29.85 -9.44 5.02
CA GLY A 149 -29.86 -10.17 6.30
C GLY A 149 -28.72 -11.18 6.41
N THR A 150 -28.36 -11.84 5.30
CA THR A 150 -27.22 -12.76 5.25
C THR A 150 -25.91 -12.02 5.51
N LEU A 151 -25.64 -10.94 4.79
CA LEU A 151 -24.43 -10.12 4.97
C LEU A 151 -24.34 -9.55 6.39
N ALA A 152 -25.45 -9.07 6.95
CA ALA A 152 -25.50 -8.61 8.34
C ALA A 152 -25.09 -9.72 9.33
N GLY A 153 -25.59 -10.95 9.11
CA GLY A 153 -25.20 -12.11 9.90
C GLY A 153 -23.72 -12.48 9.74
N LEU A 154 -23.19 -12.46 8.51
CA LEU A 154 -21.78 -12.72 8.23
C LEU A 154 -20.87 -11.67 8.89
N LYS A 155 -21.23 -10.38 8.82
CA LYS A 155 -20.52 -9.31 9.54
C LYS A 155 -20.53 -9.53 11.05
N ALA A 156 -21.67 -9.95 11.61
CA ALA A 156 -21.76 -10.25 13.03
C ALA A 156 -20.84 -11.43 13.42
N SER A 157 -20.76 -12.47 12.61
CA SER A 157 -19.81 -13.58 12.80
C SER A 157 -18.35 -13.12 12.72
N ALA A 158 -18.01 -12.31 11.71
CA ALA A 158 -16.67 -11.72 11.56
C ALA A 158 -16.29 -10.84 12.76
N ALA A 159 -17.22 -10.01 13.23
CA ALA A 159 -17.04 -9.15 14.40
C ALA A 159 -16.80 -9.96 15.68
N ARG A 160 -17.55 -11.05 15.91
CA ARG A 160 -17.33 -11.96 17.05
C ARG A 160 -15.95 -12.61 17.01
N ALA A 161 -15.47 -12.97 15.81
CA ALA A 161 -14.12 -13.51 15.63
C ALA A 161 -13.02 -12.45 15.75
N GLY A 162 -13.38 -11.16 15.73
CA GLY A 162 -12.44 -10.04 15.70
C GLY A 162 -11.74 -9.87 14.33
N ALA A 163 -12.35 -10.35 13.26
CA ALA A 163 -11.79 -10.40 11.91
C ALA A 163 -12.37 -9.30 11.01
N GLU A 164 -11.59 -8.84 10.03
CA GLU A 164 -12.11 -8.10 8.87
C GLU A 164 -12.65 -9.07 7.81
N LEU A 165 -13.63 -8.66 7.00
CA LEU A 165 -14.28 -9.52 6.00
C LEU A 165 -14.13 -8.94 4.59
N TRP A 166 -13.54 -9.71 3.67
CA TRP A 166 -13.45 -9.37 2.25
C TRP A 166 -14.22 -10.39 1.40
N MET A 167 -14.99 -9.90 0.44
CA MET A 167 -15.79 -10.74 -0.46
C MET A 167 -15.60 -10.34 -1.92
N THR A 168 -15.75 -11.30 -2.85
CA THR A 168 -15.82 -10.99 -4.30
C THR A 168 -17.26 -10.91 -4.77
N ALA A 169 -17.53 -9.98 -5.68
CA ALA A 169 -18.83 -9.82 -6.33
C ALA A 169 -18.67 -9.72 -7.85
N ARG A 170 -19.59 -10.33 -8.59
CA ARG A 170 -19.61 -10.23 -10.06
C ARG A 170 -20.50 -9.06 -10.47
N SER A 171 -19.98 -8.14 -11.28
CA SER A 171 -20.81 -7.16 -12.00
C SER A 171 -21.20 -7.66 -13.39
N ALA A 172 -22.26 -7.08 -13.95
CA ALA A 172 -22.67 -7.34 -15.32
C ALA A 172 -21.58 -6.88 -16.31
N PRO A 173 -21.34 -7.61 -17.42
CA PRO A 173 -20.41 -7.18 -18.46
C PRO A 173 -20.87 -5.86 -19.12
N GLY A 174 -19.94 -4.93 -19.35
CA GLY A 174 -20.18 -3.74 -20.18
C GLY A 174 -20.96 -2.59 -19.54
N ARG A 175 -21.39 -2.73 -18.28
CA ARG A 175 -22.00 -1.63 -17.52
C ARG A 175 -20.99 -1.14 -16.47
N PRO A 176 -20.58 0.15 -16.49
CA PRO A 176 -19.85 0.68 -15.35
C PRO A 176 -20.76 0.54 -14.11
N PRO A 177 -20.18 0.27 -12.92
CA PRO A 177 -20.92 0.08 -11.67
C PRO A 177 -22.07 1.10 -11.51
N CYS A 178 -21.78 2.38 -11.77
CA CYS A 178 -22.65 3.52 -11.58
C CYS A 178 -23.85 3.70 -12.56
N GLU A 179 -24.04 2.85 -13.57
CA GLU A 179 -25.14 3.00 -14.56
C GLU A 179 -26.25 1.94 -14.44
N ALA A 180 -26.25 1.12 -13.39
CA ALA A 180 -27.25 0.07 -13.17
C ALA A 180 -28.66 0.62 -12.86
N ASP A 181 -29.69 -0.01 -13.41
CA ASP A 181 -31.11 0.35 -13.20
C ASP A 181 -31.52 0.07 -11.73
N PRO A 182 -32.15 1.02 -11.00
CA PRO A 182 -32.67 0.84 -9.64
C PRO A 182 -33.74 -0.24 -9.46
N ASP A 183 -34.26 -0.84 -10.53
CA ASP A 183 -35.23 -1.95 -10.47
C ASP A 183 -34.69 -3.30 -11.00
N ASP A 184 -33.41 -3.39 -11.40
CA ASP A 184 -32.80 -4.64 -11.88
C ASP A 184 -32.60 -5.69 -10.76
N PRO A 185 -33.22 -6.89 -10.83
CA PRO A 185 -33.03 -7.98 -9.86
C PRO A 185 -31.65 -8.66 -9.92
N ALA A 186 -30.80 -8.32 -10.89
CA ALA A 186 -29.41 -8.77 -11.00
C ALA A 186 -28.38 -7.77 -10.41
N ALA A 187 -28.86 -6.76 -9.65
CA ALA A 187 -28.04 -5.62 -9.26
C ALA A 187 -26.84 -5.97 -8.33
N PRO A 188 -25.66 -5.35 -8.56
CA PRO A 188 -24.42 -5.53 -7.79
C PRO A 188 -24.52 -5.07 -6.30
N PRO A 189 -23.48 -5.28 -5.47
CA PRO A 189 -23.41 -4.86 -4.05
C PRO A 189 -23.70 -3.38 -3.76
N GLU A 190 -23.80 -2.53 -4.77
CA GLU A 190 -24.15 -1.11 -4.68
C GLU A 190 -25.50 -0.87 -3.98
N ARG A 191 -26.43 -1.84 -4.05
CA ARG A 191 -27.70 -1.80 -3.30
C ARG A 191 -27.60 -2.31 -1.87
N CYS A 192 -26.55 -3.04 -1.49
CA CYS A 192 -26.33 -3.53 -0.12
C CYS A 192 -25.76 -2.41 0.79
N GLY A 193 -26.09 -1.16 0.48
CA GLY A 193 -25.34 0.04 0.86
C GLY A 193 -25.18 0.30 2.35
N GLU A 194 -25.96 -0.30 3.24
CA GLU A 194 -25.74 -0.17 4.69
C GLU A 194 -24.74 -1.19 5.25
N GLN A 195 -24.51 -2.29 4.53
CA GLN A 195 -23.72 -3.41 5.03
C GLN A 195 -22.31 -3.43 4.45
N VAL A 196 -22.11 -2.86 3.27
CA VAL A 196 -20.79 -2.81 2.63
C VAL A 196 -20.09 -1.51 3.02
N ASP A 197 -18.98 -1.65 3.75
CA ASP A 197 -18.20 -0.52 4.28
C ASP A 197 -17.19 0.00 3.24
N VAL A 198 -16.62 -0.88 2.39
CA VAL A 198 -15.65 -0.51 1.34
C VAL A 198 -15.97 -1.23 0.03
N ILE A 199 -15.91 -0.53 -1.11
CA ILE A 199 -16.12 -1.11 -2.44
C ILE A 199 -14.93 -0.80 -3.35
N LEU A 200 -14.25 -1.85 -3.82
CA LEU A 200 -13.21 -1.79 -4.85
C LEU A 200 -13.76 -2.30 -6.17
N SER A 201 -13.73 -1.47 -7.21
CA SER A 201 -14.09 -1.86 -8.56
C SER A 201 -12.85 -2.10 -9.40
N LEU A 202 -12.81 -3.23 -10.12
CA LEU A 202 -11.79 -3.49 -11.14
C LEU A 202 -12.39 -3.17 -12.50
N VAL A 203 -11.94 -2.06 -13.10
CA VAL A 203 -12.38 -1.58 -14.40
C VAL A 203 -11.42 -2.10 -15.47
N PRO A 204 -11.87 -2.95 -16.40
CA PRO A 204 -11.01 -3.47 -17.46
C PRO A 204 -10.34 -2.34 -18.27
N GLN A 205 -9.03 -2.44 -18.48
CA GLN A 205 -8.24 -1.47 -19.25
C GLN A 205 -7.10 -2.20 -19.96
N GLY A 206 -7.12 -2.22 -21.30
CA GLY A 206 -6.10 -2.89 -22.11
C GLY A 206 -5.98 -4.39 -21.78
N ARG A 207 -4.78 -4.82 -21.37
CA ARG A 207 -4.49 -6.21 -20.96
C ARG A 207 -4.73 -6.48 -19.46
N GLY A 208 -5.14 -5.46 -18.70
CA GLY A 208 -5.32 -5.54 -17.26
C GLY A 208 -6.61 -4.88 -16.80
N ALA A 209 -6.62 -4.43 -15.55
CA ALA A 209 -7.72 -3.66 -14.97
C ALA A 209 -7.20 -2.58 -14.02
N ARG A 210 -7.80 -1.40 -14.07
CA ARG A 210 -7.54 -0.33 -13.11
C ARG A 210 -8.37 -0.56 -11.85
N VAL A 211 -7.79 -0.28 -10.67
CA VAL A 211 -8.50 -0.38 -9.39
C VAL A 211 -9.09 0.98 -9.02
N ARG A 212 -10.40 1.04 -8.81
CA ARG A 212 -11.11 2.23 -8.34
C ARG A 212 -11.75 1.97 -6.99
N LEU A 213 -11.61 2.91 -6.06
CA LEU A 213 -12.34 2.92 -4.80
C LEU A 213 -13.67 3.61 -5.04
N LEU A 214 -14.76 2.84 -5.10
CA LEU A 214 -16.10 3.39 -5.29
C LEU A 214 -16.66 3.94 -3.99
N ARG A 215 -16.33 3.29 -2.86
CA ARG A 215 -16.76 3.69 -1.52
C ARG A 215 -15.64 3.45 -0.52
N ASP A 216 -15.37 4.46 0.30
CA ASP A 216 -14.49 4.38 1.48
C ASP A 216 -15.31 4.39 2.79
N LEU A 217 -14.63 4.17 3.92
CA LEU A 217 -15.17 4.11 5.27
C LEU A 217 -15.90 5.39 5.74
N ASP A 218 -15.62 6.53 5.10
CA ASP A 218 -16.27 7.82 5.39
C ASP A 218 -17.52 8.09 4.54
N GLY A 219 -17.85 7.19 3.60
CA GLY A 219 -18.96 7.39 2.66
C GLY A 219 -18.70 8.45 1.59
N SER A 220 -17.46 8.90 1.42
CA SER A 220 -17.02 9.73 0.28
C SER A 220 -16.65 8.84 -0.92
N ASP A 221 -17.17 9.18 -2.10
CA ASP A 221 -17.12 8.32 -3.30
C ASP A 221 -16.06 8.72 -4.35
N GLU A 222 -15.73 7.71 -5.16
CA GLU A 222 -14.95 7.68 -6.40
C GLU A 222 -13.56 8.34 -6.41
N ALA A 223 -12.56 7.55 -6.01
CA ALA A 223 -11.17 7.85 -6.31
C ALA A 223 -10.54 6.70 -7.09
N ASP A 224 -9.84 7.06 -8.17
CA ASP A 224 -8.93 6.10 -8.79
C ASP A 224 -7.74 5.86 -7.87
N LEU A 225 -7.45 4.59 -7.63
CA LEU A 225 -6.23 4.20 -6.95
C LEU A 225 -5.12 4.10 -8.01
N PRO A 226 -3.87 4.51 -7.69
CA PRO A 226 -2.71 4.25 -8.54
C PRO A 226 -2.32 2.77 -8.48
N LEU A 227 -3.27 1.89 -8.79
CA LEU A 227 -3.17 0.45 -8.76
C LEU A 227 -3.79 -0.13 -10.04
N VAL A 228 -3.08 -1.10 -10.62
CA VAL A 228 -3.54 -1.89 -11.75
C VAL A 228 -3.41 -3.38 -11.43
N VAL A 229 -4.23 -4.20 -12.08
CA VAL A 229 -4.19 -5.66 -12.07
C VAL A 229 -3.74 -6.11 -13.44
N GLU A 230 -2.55 -6.71 -13.53
CA GLU A 230 -1.97 -7.21 -14.77
C GLU A 230 -1.48 -8.64 -14.57
N GLY A 231 -1.86 -9.55 -15.47
CA GLY A 231 -1.56 -10.98 -15.28
C GLY A 231 -2.21 -11.59 -14.02
N GLY A 232 -3.17 -10.88 -13.40
CA GLY A 232 -3.76 -11.24 -12.11
C GLY A 232 -3.05 -10.63 -10.89
N SER A 233 -1.89 -9.98 -11.06
CA SER A 233 -1.10 -9.40 -9.97
C SER A 233 -1.37 -7.92 -9.82
N LEU A 234 -1.49 -7.45 -8.57
CA LEU A 234 -1.61 -6.02 -8.27
C LEU A 234 -0.24 -5.37 -8.46
N ARG A 235 -0.24 -4.21 -9.10
CA ARG A 235 0.93 -3.38 -9.35
C ARG A 235 0.59 -1.92 -9.18
N TYR A 236 1.60 -1.09 -8.97
CA TYR A 236 1.46 0.36 -9.00
C TYR A 236 1.17 0.81 -10.43
N ALA A 237 0.21 1.71 -10.60
CA ALA A 237 0.00 2.37 -11.89
C ALA A 237 1.21 3.29 -12.15
N GLY A 238 2.08 2.93 -13.09
CA GLY A 238 3.31 3.66 -13.43
C GLY A 238 4.59 3.15 -12.74
N GLY A 239 4.67 1.86 -12.41
CA GLY A 239 5.89 1.21 -11.92
C GLY A 239 6.51 0.25 -12.95
N GLU A 240 7.73 0.56 -13.35
CA GLU A 240 8.77 -0.26 -14.02
C GLU A 240 8.66 -0.65 -15.50
N ASP A 241 7.54 -0.48 -16.21
CA ASP A 241 7.46 -0.83 -17.65
C ASP A 241 6.85 0.24 -18.58
N GLU A 242 6.78 1.51 -18.17
CA GLU A 242 6.42 2.62 -19.07
C GLU A 242 7.55 3.65 -19.13
N ASP A 243 8.64 3.28 -19.81
CA ASP A 243 9.53 4.23 -20.47
C ASP A 243 8.71 4.94 -21.57
N GLY A 244 8.17 6.10 -21.22
CA GLY A 244 7.39 6.92 -22.15
C GLY A 244 6.79 8.08 -21.42
N GLY A 245 7.46 9.24 -21.47
CA GLY A 245 6.95 10.50 -20.97
C GLY A 245 5.60 10.83 -21.60
N ASP A 246 4.53 10.44 -20.92
CA ASP A 246 3.22 11.02 -21.13
C ASP A 246 3.15 12.29 -20.29
N ALA A 247 2.81 13.42 -20.91
CA ALA A 247 2.84 14.73 -20.30
C ALA A 247 1.72 14.87 -19.26
N ARG A 248 1.90 14.21 -18.11
CA ARG A 248 1.04 14.37 -16.95
C ARG A 248 1.35 15.73 -16.32
N GLY A 249 0.32 16.54 -16.11
CA GLY A 249 0.47 17.79 -15.39
C GLY A 249 0.95 17.55 -13.95
N PRO A 250 1.51 18.58 -13.28
CA PRO A 250 2.03 18.47 -11.91
C PRO A 250 1.02 17.90 -10.91
N GLU A 251 -0.28 18.10 -11.15
CA GLU A 251 -1.38 17.59 -10.33
C GLU A 251 -1.46 16.06 -10.23
N ALA A 252 -0.85 15.35 -11.17
CA ALA A 252 -0.77 13.88 -11.15
C ALA A 252 0.33 13.36 -10.21
N PHE A 253 1.18 14.26 -9.67
CA PHE A 253 2.30 13.91 -8.81
C PHE A 253 1.96 14.16 -7.34
N THR A 254 2.59 13.38 -6.45
CA THR A 254 2.47 13.52 -5.00
C THR A 254 3.84 13.48 -4.33
N LEU A 255 4.19 14.58 -3.66
CA LEU A 255 5.32 14.65 -2.74
C LEU A 255 4.99 13.93 -1.42
N LEU A 256 5.89 13.07 -0.96
CA LEU A 256 5.86 12.41 0.34
C LEU A 256 6.97 12.97 1.23
N ALA A 257 6.60 13.57 2.36
CA ALA A 257 7.55 14.21 3.26
C ALA A 257 7.16 14.05 4.74
N GLY A 258 8.07 14.41 5.64
CA GLY A 258 7.81 14.47 7.08
C GLY A 258 7.38 15.86 7.59
N GLY A 259 7.26 16.88 6.74
CA GLY A 259 6.85 18.24 7.12
C GLY A 259 7.83 19.01 8.01
N SER A 260 9.10 18.60 8.07
CA SER A 260 10.13 19.23 8.91
C SER A 260 10.65 20.54 8.29
N ALA A 261 11.15 21.45 9.13
CA ALA A 261 11.84 22.67 8.66
C ALA A 261 13.08 22.34 7.82
N GLY A 262 13.41 23.22 6.86
CA GLY A 262 14.58 23.07 5.98
C GLY A 262 14.23 22.44 4.63
N ALA A 263 14.87 21.32 4.28
CA ALA A 263 14.69 20.69 2.96
C ALA A 263 13.24 20.27 2.68
N GLU A 264 12.59 19.57 3.61
CA GLU A 264 11.21 19.09 3.42
C GLU A 264 10.21 20.25 3.27
N GLU A 265 10.43 21.34 4.01
CA GLU A 265 9.69 22.58 3.87
C GLU A 265 9.84 23.18 2.47
N ALA A 266 11.06 23.22 1.93
CA ALA A 266 11.35 23.71 0.59
C ALA A 266 10.76 22.82 -0.51
N PHE A 267 10.84 21.49 -0.36
CA PHE A 267 10.17 20.53 -1.24
C PHE A 267 8.66 20.80 -1.27
N GLY A 268 8.02 20.95 -0.12
CA GLY A 268 6.58 21.23 -0.06
C GLY A 268 6.21 22.61 -0.60
N ALA A 269 7.06 23.63 -0.41
CA ALA A 269 6.82 24.95 -1.00
C ALA A 269 6.84 24.90 -2.53
N CYS A 270 7.75 24.12 -3.10
CA CYS A 270 7.79 23.90 -4.55
C CYS A 270 6.61 23.03 -5.00
N ALA A 271 6.23 21.99 -4.25
CA ALA A 271 5.07 21.17 -4.58
C ALA A 271 3.79 22.01 -4.66
N GLU A 272 3.53 22.84 -3.66
CA GLU A 272 2.41 23.77 -3.64
C GLU A 272 2.43 24.74 -4.83
N ARG A 273 3.59 25.35 -5.10
CA ARG A 273 3.74 26.34 -6.19
C ARG A 273 3.48 25.75 -7.58
N TRP A 274 3.88 24.50 -7.83
CA TRP A 274 3.66 23.85 -9.13
C TRP A 274 2.33 23.09 -9.21
N GLY A 275 1.53 23.02 -8.14
CA GLY A 275 0.26 22.28 -8.14
C GLY A 275 0.41 20.77 -7.87
N VAL A 276 1.59 20.33 -7.44
CA VAL A 276 1.85 18.96 -7.00
C VAL A 276 1.15 18.71 -5.67
N GLN A 277 0.53 17.54 -5.52
CA GLN A 277 -0.08 17.13 -4.27
C GLN A 277 0.99 16.87 -3.20
N GLU A 278 0.70 17.09 -1.93
CA GLU A 278 1.64 16.75 -0.86
C GLU A 278 0.97 15.91 0.22
N VAL A 279 1.73 14.97 0.78
CA VAL A 279 1.39 14.19 1.96
C VAL A 279 2.52 14.34 2.96
N ASN A 280 2.24 15.04 4.06
CA ASN A 280 3.19 15.24 5.15
C ASN A 280 2.83 14.29 6.30
N PHE A 281 3.65 13.27 6.54
CA PHE A 281 3.42 12.34 7.64
C PHE A 281 3.78 13.00 8.97
N THR A 282 2.97 12.73 10.00
CA THR A 282 3.21 13.14 11.39
C THR A 282 2.74 12.07 12.38
N PHE A 283 2.93 12.31 13.67
CA PHE A 283 2.38 11.50 14.75
C PHE A 283 2.01 12.38 15.94
N ALA A 284 1.12 11.86 16.80
CA ALA A 284 0.68 12.55 17.99
C ALA A 284 1.86 12.98 18.89
N GLY A 285 1.91 14.29 19.18
CA GLY A 285 2.92 14.91 20.04
C GLY A 285 4.21 15.30 19.34
N ARG A 286 4.30 15.23 17.99
CA ARG A 286 5.48 15.69 17.24
C ARG A 286 5.59 17.23 17.27
N PRO A 287 6.66 17.82 17.84
CA PRO A 287 6.81 19.27 17.89
C PRO A 287 7.30 19.84 16.55
N ALA A 288 7.01 21.13 16.33
CA ALA A 288 7.64 22.00 15.32
C ALA A 288 7.58 21.49 13.86
N LEU A 289 6.36 21.30 13.33
CA LEU A 289 6.13 21.08 11.91
C LEU A 289 6.20 22.41 11.15
N ALA A 290 6.99 22.45 10.07
CA ALA A 290 7.08 23.62 9.19
C ALA A 290 5.98 23.60 8.11
N ARG A 291 5.49 22.41 7.73
CA ARG A 291 4.35 22.26 6.82
C ARG A 291 3.19 21.52 7.48
N THR A 292 1.99 22.04 7.26
CA THR A 292 0.73 21.47 7.74
C THR A 292 -0.24 21.09 6.62
N ARG A 293 0.07 21.46 5.36
CA ARG A 293 -0.72 21.05 4.19
C ARG A 293 -0.51 19.54 3.95
N GLY A 294 -1.57 18.83 3.57
CA GLY A 294 -1.50 17.39 3.32
C GLY A 294 -1.14 16.53 4.55
N LEU A 295 -1.37 17.04 5.77
CA LEU A 295 -0.95 16.36 6.99
C LEU A 295 -1.68 15.03 7.19
N THR A 296 -0.93 13.96 7.40
CA THR A 296 -1.43 12.62 7.70
C THR A 296 -0.84 12.17 9.03
N GLU A 297 -1.66 12.18 10.08
CA GLU A 297 -1.25 11.69 11.41
C GLU A 297 -1.32 10.16 11.45
N LEU A 298 -0.16 9.53 11.64
CA LEU A 298 -0.03 8.09 11.78
C LEU A 298 -0.45 7.67 13.19
N THR A 299 -1.35 6.69 13.26
CA THR A 299 -1.71 6.03 14.51
C THR A 299 -0.54 5.20 15.05
N GLU A 300 -0.60 4.85 16.33
CA GLU A 300 0.42 3.99 16.94
C GLU A 300 0.50 2.60 16.27
N ALA A 301 -0.62 2.11 15.73
CA ALA A 301 -0.62 0.86 14.95
C ALA A 301 0.10 1.00 13.61
N GLU A 302 -0.07 2.15 12.93
CA GLU A 302 0.60 2.43 11.67
C GLU A 302 2.09 2.68 11.88
N LEU A 303 2.49 3.48 12.87
CA LEU A 303 3.91 3.71 13.20
C LEU A 303 4.67 2.41 13.47
N ARG A 304 4.04 1.44 14.14
CA ARG A 304 4.62 0.11 14.36
C ARG A 304 4.87 -0.68 13.07
N LEU A 305 4.21 -0.36 11.96
CA LEU A 305 4.54 -0.98 10.67
C LEU A 305 5.95 -0.58 10.22
N GLY A 306 6.38 0.63 10.56
CA GLY A 306 7.73 1.13 10.37
C GLY A 306 8.76 0.62 11.40
N ASP A 307 8.40 -0.33 12.27
CA ASP A 307 9.35 -0.92 13.22
C ASP A 307 10.44 -1.70 12.50
N VAL A 308 11.67 -1.26 12.71
CA VAL A 308 12.89 -1.93 12.24
C VAL A 308 13.62 -2.55 13.42
N SER A 309 14.11 -3.77 13.23
CA SER A 309 14.82 -4.49 14.30
C SER A 309 16.06 -3.72 14.75
N GLU A 310 16.37 -3.78 16.04
CA GLU A 310 17.54 -3.11 16.61
C GLU A 310 18.85 -3.62 15.99
N ALA A 311 18.90 -4.91 15.63
CA ALA A 311 20.01 -5.49 14.89
C ALA A 311 20.20 -4.86 13.50
N TYR A 312 19.10 -4.62 12.77
CA TYR A 312 19.12 -3.97 11.46
C TYR A 312 19.60 -2.52 11.56
N LEU A 313 19.05 -1.76 12.50
CA LEU A 313 19.46 -0.39 12.78
C LEU A 313 20.94 -0.32 13.20
N LYS A 314 21.44 -1.30 13.95
CA LYS A 314 22.85 -1.33 14.38
C LYS A 314 23.80 -1.62 13.22
N ALA A 315 23.38 -2.45 12.27
CA ALA A 315 24.17 -2.81 11.10
C ALA A 315 24.22 -1.68 10.05
N HIS A 316 23.14 -0.93 9.86
CA HIS A 316 23.01 0.02 8.75
C HIS A 316 23.02 1.49 9.21
N LEU A 317 22.68 1.77 10.46
CA LEU A 317 22.62 3.13 11.00
C LEU A 317 23.00 3.18 12.50
N PRO A 318 24.22 2.73 12.86
CA PRO A 318 24.66 2.60 14.25
C PRO A 318 24.58 3.93 15.03
N ARG A 319 24.68 5.08 14.34
CA ARG A 319 24.57 6.42 14.95
C ARG A 319 23.13 6.84 15.26
N ALA A 320 22.12 6.30 14.59
CA ALA A 320 20.71 6.64 14.87
C ALA A 320 20.16 5.92 16.12
N LEU A 321 20.77 4.81 16.53
CA LEU A 321 20.42 4.10 17.76
C LEU A 321 20.82 4.84 19.04
N ALA A 322 21.76 5.79 18.96
CA ALA A 322 22.25 6.55 20.10
C ALA A 322 21.32 7.73 20.50
N GLY A 323 20.18 7.89 19.83
CA GLY A 323 19.26 9.01 20.02
C GLY A 323 18.15 8.76 21.07
N PRO A 324 17.52 9.84 21.60
CA PRO A 324 16.32 9.75 22.46
C PRO A 324 15.15 9.01 21.77
N ALA A 325 14.20 8.48 22.56
CA ALA A 325 13.06 7.67 22.09
C ALA A 325 12.25 8.31 20.93
N GLU A 326 12.24 9.64 20.85
CA GLU A 326 11.63 10.40 19.77
C GLU A 326 12.26 10.12 18.39
N HIS A 327 13.57 9.83 18.32
CA HIS A 327 14.23 9.44 17.07
C HIS A 327 13.64 8.17 16.48
N ARG A 328 13.25 7.19 17.31
CA ARG A 328 12.66 5.94 16.82
C ARG A 328 11.33 6.19 16.09
N ARG A 329 10.49 7.08 16.62
CA ARG A 329 9.21 7.46 15.97
C ARG A 329 9.43 8.21 14.66
N VAL A 330 10.49 9.01 14.57
CA VAL A 330 10.88 9.65 13.31
C VAL A 330 11.36 8.63 12.27
N LEU A 331 12.12 7.61 12.66
CA LEU A 331 12.54 6.53 11.75
C LEU A 331 11.35 5.71 11.23
N GLN A 332 10.42 5.38 12.12
CA GLN A 332 9.15 4.74 11.76
C GLN A 332 8.37 5.59 10.75
N LEU A 333 8.31 6.91 10.96
CA LEU A 333 7.63 7.82 10.05
C LEU A 333 8.30 7.91 8.67
N ILE A 334 9.63 8.01 8.61
CA ILE A 334 10.39 8.05 7.36
C ILE A 334 10.17 6.77 6.53
N TRP A 335 9.95 5.63 7.19
CA TRP A 335 9.54 4.41 6.49
C TRP A 335 8.23 4.62 5.72
N HIS A 336 7.26 5.38 6.25
CA HIS A 336 6.00 5.65 5.53
C HIS A 336 6.21 6.66 4.40
N GLN A 337 7.11 7.63 4.60
CA GLN A 337 7.54 8.58 3.58
C GLN A 337 8.14 7.87 2.37
N VAL A 338 9.10 6.95 2.59
CA VAL A 338 9.79 6.23 1.51
C VAL A 338 8.97 5.05 0.98
N GLY A 339 8.13 4.42 1.81
CA GLY A 339 7.46 3.14 1.51
C GLY A 339 6.72 3.11 0.18
N THR A 340 5.93 4.15 -0.10
CA THR A 340 5.17 4.26 -1.36
C THR A 340 5.74 5.25 -2.35
N ALA A 341 6.96 5.74 -2.12
CA ALA A 341 7.66 6.56 -3.10
C ALA A 341 8.20 5.65 -4.21
N GLY A 342 8.06 6.05 -5.47
CA GLY A 342 8.73 5.43 -6.60
C GLY A 342 10.21 5.82 -6.66
N GLU A 343 10.52 7.06 -6.29
CA GLU A 343 11.89 7.58 -6.21
C GLU A 343 12.07 8.51 -5.00
N VAL A 344 13.32 8.72 -4.57
CA VAL A 344 13.67 9.55 -3.42
C VAL A 344 14.68 10.63 -3.80
N PHE A 345 14.33 11.88 -3.47
CA PHE A 345 15.22 13.03 -3.54
C PHE A 345 15.61 13.47 -2.13
N ALA A 346 16.91 13.56 -1.88
CA ALA A 346 17.45 13.97 -0.60
C ALA A 346 18.41 15.15 -0.75
N VAL A 347 18.35 16.12 0.17
CA VAL A 347 19.30 17.24 0.25
C VAL A 347 20.05 17.19 1.56
N GLY A 348 21.38 17.10 1.52
CA GLY A 348 22.19 16.93 2.73
C GLY A 348 23.68 16.97 2.45
N ALA A 349 24.46 16.21 3.22
CA ALA A 349 25.89 16.00 2.99
C ALA A 349 26.18 14.50 3.02
N LEU A 350 26.97 14.01 2.06
CA LEU A 350 27.41 12.62 2.02
C LEU A 350 28.72 12.49 2.81
N ASN A 351 28.70 11.65 3.83
CA ASN A 351 29.88 11.36 4.64
C ASN A 351 30.93 10.57 3.83
N PRO A 352 32.20 10.52 4.30
CA PRO A 352 33.25 9.72 3.67
C PRO A 352 33.00 8.21 3.65
N ASP A 353 32.05 7.71 4.45
CA ASP A 353 31.60 6.31 4.49
C ASP A 353 30.36 6.07 3.61
N ASP A 354 30.06 6.99 2.69
CA ASP A 354 28.92 6.95 1.77
C ASP A 354 27.53 6.97 2.43
N THR A 355 27.46 7.32 3.73
CA THR A 355 26.18 7.52 4.44
C THR A 355 25.76 8.97 4.45
N ALA A 356 24.46 9.26 4.46
CA ALA A 356 23.96 10.61 4.76
C ALA A 356 23.65 10.78 6.25
N GLN A 357 23.62 12.02 6.75
CA GLN A 357 23.45 12.28 8.19
C GLN A 357 21.98 12.27 8.66
N GLY A 358 21.74 11.77 9.87
CA GLY A 358 20.46 11.88 10.58
C GLY A 358 19.28 11.18 9.89
N GLY A 359 18.09 11.76 10.00
CA GLY A 359 16.86 11.23 9.36
C GLY A 359 16.94 11.20 7.83
N THR A 360 17.73 12.09 7.22
CA THR A 360 18.02 12.07 5.77
C THR A 360 18.77 10.82 5.36
N GLY A 361 19.76 10.42 6.17
CA GLY A 361 20.49 9.16 6.00
C GLY A 361 19.55 7.96 5.98
N TRP A 362 18.58 7.92 6.89
CA TRP A 362 17.63 6.83 6.93
C TRP A 362 16.73 6.73 5.70
N ALA A 363 16.23 7.87 5.19
CA ALA A 363 15.43 7.87 3.96
C ALA A 363 16.23 7.34 2.76
N VAL A 364 17.49 7.76 2.66
CA VAL A 364 18.44 7.31 1.63
C VAL A 364 18.75 5.81 1.77
N GLU A 365 19.07 5.34 2.98
CA GLU A 365 19.35 3.92 3.23
C GLU A 365 18.14 3.03 2.92
N LEU A 366 16.94 3.41 3.35
CA LEU A 366 15.73 2.66 3.04
C LEU A 366 15.49 2.56 1.53
N ALA A 367 15.69 3.66 0.81
CA ALA A 367 15.48 3.68 -0.63
C ALA A 367 16.55 2.86 -1.36
N ARG A 368 17.83 2.95 -0.95
CA ARG A 368 18.92 2.10 -1.45
C ARG A 368 18.62 0.63 -1.21
N HIS A 369 18.17 0.29 0.00
CA HIS A 369 17.86 -1.07 0.40
C HIS A 369 16.68 -1.66 -0.37
N TRP A 370 15.67 -0.84 -0.70
CA TRP A 370 14.51 -1.25 -1.49
C TRP A 370 14.72 -1.13 -3.01
N GLY A 371 15.94 -0.86 -3.48
CA GLY A 371 16.26 -0.76 -4.91
C GLY A 371 15.60 0.42 -5.62
N LYS A 372 15.14 1.43 -4.88
CA LYS A 372 14.48 2.60 -5.46
C LYS A 372 15.52 3.58 -6.01
N PRO A 373 15.24 4.32 -7.10
CA PRO A 373 16.06 5.45 -7.52
C PRO A 373 16.26 6.44 -6.37
N VAL A 374 17.51 6.73 -6.02
CA VAL A 374 17.88 7.69 -4.98
C VAL A 374 18.81 8.74 -5.55
N HIS A 375 18.41 9.99 -5.38
CA HIS A 375 19.09 11.19 -5.84
C HIS A 375 19.44 12.05 -4.64
N VAL A 376 20.72 12.31 -4.41
CA VAL A 376 21.20 13.12 -3.29
C VAL A 376 21.90 14.36 -3.80
N PHE A 377 21.41 15.54 -3.41
CA PHE A 377 22.16 16.77 -3.56
C PHE A 377 23.06 16.96 -2.33
N ASP A 378 24.37 16.90 -2.55
CA ASP A 378 25.36 17.16 -1.51
C ASP A 378 25.69 18.66 -1.48
N GLN A 379 25.33 19.32 -0.38
CA GLN A 379 25.52 20.75 -0.18
C GLN A 379 26.98 21.16 0.05
N GLU A 380 27.86 20.23 0.43
CA GLU A 380 29.30 20.49 0.59
C GLU A 380 30.03 20.36 -0.74
N ARG A 381 29.54 19.49 -1.62
CA ARG A 381 30.12 19.22 -2.95
C ARG A 381 29.41 19.97 -4.08
N ASP A 382 28.30 20.63 -3.78
CA ASP A 382 27.47 21.42 -4.71
C ASP A 382 27.06 20.64 -5.97
N GLY A 383 26.53 19.43 -5.78
CA GLY A 383 26.20 18.54 -6.90
C GLY A 383 25.25 17.39 -6.57
N TRP A 384 24.64 16.83 -7.62
CA TRP A 384 23.76 15.67 -7.54
C TRP A 384 24.53 14.35 -7.67
N PHE A 385 24.15 13.38 -6.85
CA PHE A 385 24.71 12.04 -6.82
C PHE A 385 23.60 11.00 -6.85
N ARG A 386 23.80 9.94 -7.63
CA ARG A 386 22.92 8.77 -7.70
C ARG A 386 23.61 7.55 -7.12
N TRP A 387 22.84 6.72 -6.44
CA TRP A 387 23.32 5.40 -6.02
C TRP A 387 23.26 4.41 -7.20
N ASP A 388 24.40 3.79 -7.55
CA ASP A 388 24.50 2.83 -8.66
C ASP A 388 24.44 1.35 -8.24
N GLY A 389 24.19 1.10 -6.94
CA GLY A 389 24.22 -0.24 -6.34
C GLY A 389 25.53 -0.56 -5.62
N ARG A 390 26.63 0.14 -5.92
CA ARG A 390 27.95 -0.05 -5.30
C ARG A 390 28.47 1.21 -4.61
N GLY A 391 28.19 2.39 -5.16
CA GLY A 391 28.67 3.66 -4.64
C GLY A 391 27.85 4.85 -5.14
N TRP A 392 28.22 6.04 -4.68
CA TRP A 392 27.67 7.30 -5.18
C TRP A 392 28.41 7.73 -6.45
N ALA A 393 27.67 7.85 -7.55
CA ALA A 393 28.15 8.40 -8.81
C ALA A 393 27.59 9.81 -8.99
N THR A 394 28.42 10.75 -9.45
CA THR A 394 27.93 12.07 -9.88
C THR A 394 26.95 11.89 -11.03
N GLU A 395 25.82 12.59 -10.97
CA GLU A 395 24.82 12.58 -12.03
C GLU A 395 24.53 13.98 -12.55
N ALA A 396 23.96 14.05 -13.76
CA ALA A 396 23.33 15.28 -14.22
C ALA A 396 22.12 15.61 -13.35
N PRO A 397 21.73 16.89 -13.22
CA PRO A 397 20.56 17.29 -12.43
C PRO A 397 19.31 16.45 -12.80
N PRO A 398 18.72 15.70 -11.84
CA PRO A 398 17.71 14.69 -12.13
C PRO A 398 16.32 15.30 -12.39
N VAL A 399 15.35 14.55 -12.89
CA VAL A 399 13.95 15.00 -13.00
C VAL A 399 13.05 14.08 -12.22
N ILE A 400 11.90 14.58 -11.80
CA ILE A 400 10.86 13.79 -11.15
C ILE A 400 10.17 12.98 -12.24
N THR A 401 10.28 11.66 -12.14
CA THR A 401 9.79 10.69 -13.12
C THR A 401 8.63 9.86 -12.59
N HIS A 402 8.50 9.73 -11.28
CA HIS A 402 7.51 8.88 -10.64
C HIS A 402 6.35 9.70 -10.06
N PRO A 403 5.08 9.29 -10.28
CA PRO A 403 3.89 9.98 -9.76
C PRO A 403 3.88 10.16 -8.23
N ARG A 404 4.65 9.36 -7.50
CA ARG A 404 4.84 9.50 -6.06
C ARG A 404 6.32 9.50 -5.78
N PHE A 405 6.83 10.56 -5.16
CA PHE A 405 8.26 10.69 -4.84
C PHE A 405 8.43 11.19 -3.41
N ALA A 406 9.52 10.81 -2.76
CA ALA A 406 9.84 11.30 -1.42
C ALA A 406 10.81 12.48 -1.49
N GLY A 407 10.51 13.56 -0.77
CA GLY A 407 11.45 14.65 -0.51
C GLY A 407 11.93 14.54 0.93
N ALA A 408 13.23 14.35 1.13
CA ALA A 408 13.87 14.27 2.43
C ALA A 408 15.07 15.23 2.49
N GLY A 409 15.53 15.58 3.68
CA GLY A 409 16.77 16.36 3.76
C GLY A 409 17.04 17.00 5.10
N THR A 410 18.13 17.75 5.13
CA THR A 410 18.63 18.43 6.32
C THR A 410 17.68 19.54 6.79
N ARG A 411 17.73 19.84 8.09
CA ARG A 411 17.09 21.02 8.66
C ARG A 411 17.90 22.30 8.40
N ALA A 412 19.22 22.16 8.20
CA ALA A 412 20.12 23.25 7.87
C ALA A 412 20.29 23.35 6.35
N LEU A 413 19.23 23.78 5.67
CA LEU A 413 19.22 23.94 4.21
C LEU A 413 20.03 25.17 3.79
N SER A 414 20.99 24.99 2.89
CA SER A 414 21.79 26.06 2.29
C SER A 414 21.06 26.72 1.12
N ALA A 415 21.53 27.89 0.68
CA ALA A 415 21.00 28.56 -0.50
C ALA A 415 21.14 27.69 -1.77
N ALA A 416 22.27 26.98 -1.90
CA ALA A 416 22.50 26.05 -3.01
C ALA A 416 21.53 24.86 -2.96
N GLY A 417 21.29 24.28 -1.78
CA GLY A 417 20.32 23.20 -1.59
C GLY A 417 18.89 23.64 -1.91
N LEU A 418 18.50 24.85 -1.50
CA LEU A 418 17.20 25.44 -1.85
C LEU A 418 17.04 25.62 -3.37
N GLU A 419 18.09 26.12 -4.03
CA GLU A 419 18.09 26.32 -5.48
C GLU A 419 18.04 24.98 -6.23
N ALA A 420 18.76 23.96 -5.74
CA ALA A 420 18.70 22.61 -6.31
C ALA A 420 17.29 22.02 -6.28
N ILE A 421 16.54 22.24 -5.19
CA ILE A 421 15.12 21.81 -5.09
C ILE A 421 14.27 22.58 -6.10
N ARG A 422 14.42 23.91 -6.20
CA ARG A 422 13.65 24.71 -7.17
C ARG A 422 13.91 24.28 -8.61
N ALA A 423 15.19 24.14 -8.96
CA ALA A 423 15.63 23.71 -10.27
C ALA A 423 15.15 22.28 -10.61
N LEU A 424 15.00 21.40 -9.61
CA LEU A 424 14.40 20.08 -9.80
C LEU A 424 12.94 20.18 -10.25
N PHE A 425 12.12 20.98 -9.57
CA PHE A 425 10.71 21.17 -9.96
C PHE A 425 10.58 21.85 -11.31
N GLU A 426 11.34 22.92 -11.55
CA GLU A 426 11.31 23.65 -12.82
C GLU A 426 11.71 22.76 -14.00
N ARG A 427 12.74 21.93 -13.84
CA ARG A 427 13.16 20.99 -14.89
C ARG A 427 12.14 19.88 -15.13
N SER A 428 11.39 19.49 -14.10
CA SER A 428 10.41 18.40 -14.18
C SER A 428 9.07 18.85 -14.76
N PHE A 429 8.65 20.08 -14.46
CA PHE A 429 7.29 20.56 -14.73
C PHE A 429 7.23 21.84 -15.56
N GLY A 430 8.38 22.42 -15.92
CA GLY A 430 8.46 23.71 -16.61
C GLY A 430 8.47 24.90 -15.65
N PRO A 431 8.42 26.14 -16.20
CA PRO A 431 8.47 27.35 -15.39
C PRO A 431 7.32 27.38 -14.40
N ALA A 432 7.57 27.97 -13.23
CA ALA A 432 6.53 28.08 -12.22
C ALA A 432 5.32 28.88 -12.73
N PRO A 433 4.09 28.50 -12.34
CA PRO A 433 2.92 29.32 -12.57
C PRO A 433 3.13 30.74 -12.00
N GLU A 434 2.69 31.75 -12.76
CA GLU A 434 2.74 33.17 -12.35
C GLU A 434 1.85 33.49 -11.14
#